data_AF-A0A8S8XSR6-F1
#
_entry.id   AF-A0A8S8XSR6-F1
#
_cell.length_a   1.000
_cell.length_b   1.000
_cell.length_c   1.000
_cell.angle_alpha   90.00
_cell.angle_beta   90.00
_cell.angle_gamma   90.00
#
_symmetry.space_group_name_H-M   'P 1'
#
loop_
_entity.id
_entity.type
_entity.pdbx_description
1 polymer ?
#
loop_
_entity_poly.entity_id
_entity_poly.type
_entity_poly.pdbx_seq_one_letter_code
_entity_poly.pdbx_strand_id
1 'polypeptide(L)'
;MVVLSGSNAKTMAIQLAEVLNWEHHNVETRRFPDTEGYIRIPDDLIEDIRKESVVLVSNTFPDSGIIETMLILEAINDIRKGNLENLREIGPQKLRDSGI
;
A
#
# COMPACT_ATOMS: atom_id res chain seq x y z
N MET A 1 -2.11 6.01 13.32
CA MET A 1 -3.18 5.91 12.31
C MET A 1 -2.69 6.48 10.99
N VAL A 2 -2.98 5.80 9.88
CA VAL A 2 -2.28 5.98 8.60
C VAL A 2 -3.27 6.29 7.48
N VAL A 3 -2.95 7.28 6.65
CA VAL A 3 -3.67 7.54 5.40
C VAL A 3 -2.80 7.15 4.21
N LEU A 4 -3.29 6.25 3.37
CA LEU A 4 -2.63 5.79 2.16
C LEU A 4 -3.32 6.37 0.92
N SER A 5 -2.55 6.55 -0.15
CA SER A 5 -3.10 6.96 -1.45
C SER A 5 -2.63 6.08 -2.59
N GLY A 6 -3.55 5.79 -3.51
CA GLY A 6 -3.20 5.37 -4.87
C GLY A 6 -2.64 6.52 -5.71
N SER A 7 -2.17 6.18 -6.92
CA SER A 7 -1.47 7.07 -7.86
C SER A 7 -2.19 8.38 -8.16
N ASN A 8 -3.53 8.35 -8.24
CA ASN A 8 -4.36 9.48 -8.64
C ASN A 8 -5.12 10.16 -7.48
N ALA A 9 -4.81 9.84 -6.23
CA ALA A 9 -5.56 10.33 -5.06
C ALA A 9 -4.71 11.10 -4.03
N LYS A 10 -3.43 11.30 -4.31
CA LYS A 10 -2.43 11.84 -3.36
C LYS A 10 -2.86 13.16 -2.71
N THR A 11 -3.28 14.15 -3.49
CA THR A 11 -3.63 15.48 -2.96
C THR A 11 -4.79 15.41 -1.97
N MET A 12 -5.83 14.64 -2.28
CA MET A 12 -6.98 14.45 -1.40
C MET A 12 -6.60 13.68 -0.14
N ALA A 13 -5.71 12.69 -0.26
CA ALA A 13 -5.22 11.93 0.89
C ALA A 13 -4.40 12.78 1.85
N ILE A 14 -3.54 13.67 1.34
CA ILE A 14 -2.77 14.61 2.17
C ILE A 14 -3.72 15.54 2.92
N GLN A 15 -4.70 16.14 2.23
CA GLN A 15 -5.68 17.02 2.86
C GLN A 15 -6.51 16.29 3.92
N LEU A 16 -6.90 15.03 3.67
CA LEU A 16 -7.60 14.21 4.64
C LEU A 16 -6.72 13.93 5.87
N ALA A 17 -5.46 13.58 5.66
CA ALA A 17 -4.50 13.33 6.73
C ALA A 17 -4.30 14.57 7.61
N GLU A 18 -4.16 15.75 7.01
CA GLU A 18 -4.07 17.03 7.72
C GLU A 18 -5.30 17.29 8.60
N VAL A 19 -6.51 17.08 8.07
CA VAL A 19 -7.77 17.28 8.82
C VAL A 19 -7.92 16.28 9.98
N LEU A 20 -7.46 15.05 9.79
CA LEU A 20 -7.52 14.00 10.81
C LEU A 20 -6.34 14.06 11.80
N ASN A 21 -5.33 14.89 11.54
CA ASN A 21 -4.05 14.89 12.24
C ASN A 21 -3.38 13.50 12.21
N TRP A 22 -3.40 12.86 11.05
CA TRP A 22 -2.78 11.55 10.78
C TRP A 22 -1.61 11.70 9.81
N GLU A 23 -0.77 10.67 9.71
CA GLU A 23 0.32 10.66 8.74
C GLU A 23 -0.15 10.15 7.37
N HIS A 24 0.23 10.87 6.31
CA HIS A 24 0.06 10.43 4.93
C HIS A 24 1.31 9.69 4.46
N HIS A 25 1.09 8.51 3.89
CA HIS A 25 2.14 7.71 3.27
C HIS A 25 1.75 7.35 1.84
N ASN A 26 2.72 7.41 0.93
CA ASN A 26 2.49 7.10 -0.49
C ASN A 26 2.88 5.66 -0.78
N VAL A 27 2.03 4.93 -1.49
CA VAL A 27 2.34 3.58 -1.95
C VAL A 27 3.14 3.67 -3.25
N GLU A 28 4.14 2.80 -3.42
CA GLU A 28 4.89 2.76 -4.68
C GLU A 28 4.06 2.06 -5.75
N THR A 29 3.80 2.76 -6.86
CA THR A 29 2.99 2.25 -7.96
C THR A 29 3.77 2.33 -9.28
N ARG A 30 3.88 1.22 -10.01
CA ARG A 30 4.54 1.17 -11.33
C ARG A 30 3.73 0.31 -12.29
N ARG A 31 4.07 0.38 -13.58
CA ARG A 31 3.57 -0.54 -14.60
C ARG A 31 4.72 -1.31 -15.22
N PHE A 32 4.54 -2.60 -15.43
CA PHE A 32 5.46 -3.42 -16.20
C PHE A 32 5.31 -3.13 -17.71
N PRO A 33 6.30 -3.52 -18.54
CA PRO A 33 6.26 -3.29 -19.99
C PRO A 33 5.06 -3.93 -20.71
N ASP A 34 4.48 -4.98 -20.13
CA ASP A 34 3.27 -5.67 -20.58
C ASP A 34 1.97 -5.03 -20.08
N THR A 35 2.07 -3.87 -19.41
CA THR A 35 0.98 -3.08 -18.80
C THR A 35 0.44 -3.59 -17.46
N GLU A 36 1.00 -4.65 -16.89
CA GLU A 36 0.61 -5.12 -15.57
C GLU A 36 0.95 -4.11 -14.47
N GLY A 37 0.08 -4.01 -13.46
CA GLY A 37 0.26 -3.12 -12.31
C GLY A 37 1.20 -3.71 -11.26
N TYR A 38 2.12 -2.89 -10.74
CA TYR A 38 2.99 -3.21 -9.63
C TYR A 38 2.71 -2.27 -8.46
N ILE A 39 2.49 -2.84 -7.28
CA ILE A 39 2.29 -2.11 -6.03
C ILE A 39 3.31 -2.60 -5.02
N ARG A 40 3.96 -1.67 -4.31
CA ARG A 40 4.81 -1.96 -3.16
C ARG A 40 4.51 -1.02 -2.02
N ILE A 41 4.33 -1.61 -0.84
CA ILE A 41 4.27 -0.88 0.42
C ILE A 41 5.72 -0.71 0.94
N PRO A 42 6.14 0.51 1.28
CA PRO A 42 7.45 0.76 1.87
C PRO A 42 7.67 -0.03 3.17
N ASP A 43 8.89 -0.53 3.38
CA ASP A 43 9.20 -1.44 4.50
C ASP A 43 9.00 -0.76 5.87
N ASP A 44 9.26 0.54 5.96
CA ASP A 44 9.04 1.38 7.14
C ASP A 44 7.56 1.54 7.52
N LEU A 45 6.65 1.27 6.59
CA LEU A 45 5.20 1.41 6.79
C LEU A 45 4.52 0.11 7.24
N ILE A 46 5.23 -1.02 7.20
CA ILE A 46 4.69 -2.35 7.51
C ILE A 46 4.15 -2.40 8.95
N GLU A 47 4.92 -1.89 9.91
CA GLU A 47 4.53 -1.91 11.33
C GLU A 47 3.30 -1.04 11.60
N ASP A 48 3.24 0.13 11.00
CA ASP A 48 2.11 1.05 11.16
C ASP A 48 0.83 0.44 10.56
N ILE A 49 0.91 -0.17 9.37
CA ILE A 49 -0.25 -0.82 8.74
C ILE A 49 -0.79 -2.00 9.55
N ARG A 50 0.08 -2.72 10.27
CA ARG A 50 -0.31 -3.83 11.15
C ARG A 50 -1.03 -3.35 12.41
N LYS A 51 -0.50 -2.31 13.06
CA LYS A 51 -0.94 -1.88 14.40
C LYS A 51 -2.05 -0.84 14.36
N GLU A 52 -2.06 0.00 13.34
CA GLU A 52 -2.90 1.20 13.30
C GLU A 52 -4.15 1.02 12.42
N SER A 53 -5.11 1.92 12.60
CA SER A 53 -6.21 2.09 11.63
C SER A 53 -5.66 2.69 10.33
N VAL A 54 -6.01 2.08 9.19
CA VAL A 54 -5.55 2.49 7.86
C VAL A 54 -6.75 2.98 7.04
N VAL A 55 -6.64 4.17 6.46
CA VAL A 55 -7.60 4.71 5.49
C VAL A 55 -6.94 4.77 4.12
N LEU A 56 -7.52 4.09 3.14
CA LEU A 56 -7.08 4.15 1.74
C LEU A 56 -7.94 5.17 0.98
N VAL A 57 -7.29 6.16 0.37
CA VAL A 57 -7.92 7.09 -0.57
C VAL A 57 -7.50 6.68 -1.98
N SER A 58 -8.48 6.31 -2.81
CA SER A 58 -8.24 5.88 -4.19
C SER A 58 -9.38 6.30 -5.11
N ASN A 59 -9.11 6.28 -6.42
CA ASN A 59 -10.10 6.50 -7.47
C ASN A 59 -10.32 5.19 -8.25
N THR A 60 -11.58 4.85 -8.52
CA THR A 60 -11.98 3.67 -9.29
C THR A 60 -12.23 3.98 -10.77
N PHE A 61 -11.79 5.15 -11.24
CA PHE A 61 -11.79 5.53 -12.65
C PHE A 61 -10.37 5.96 -13.09
N PRO A 62 -9.89 5.55 -14.28
CA PRO A 62 -10.47 4.54 -15.19
C PRO A 62 -10.31 3.11 -14.64
N ASP A 63 -10.61 2.06 -15.42
CA ASP A 63 -10.53 0.65 -15.00
C ASP A 63 -9.20 0.28 -14.31
N SER A 64 -8.08 0.88 -14.74
CA SER A 64 -6.79 0.66 -14.08
C SER A 64 -6.77 1.12 -12.62
N GLY A 65 -7.58 2.11 -12.26
CA GLY A 65 -7.77 2.56 -10.87
C GLY A 65 -8.53 1.54 -10.02
N ILE A 66 -9.44 0.76 -10.61
CA ILE A 66 -10.09 -0.38 -9.93
C ILE A 66 -9.03 -1.43 -9.57
N ILE A 67 -8.24 -1.85 -10.57
CA ILE A 67 -7.20 -2.86 -10.39
C ILE A 67 -6.15 -2.38 -9.38
N GLU A 68 -5.68 -1.15 -9.50
CA GLU A 68 -4.76 -0.54 -8.53
C GLU A 68 -5.32 -0.56 -7.10
N THR A 69 -6.58 -0.16 -6.93
CA THR A 69 -7.24 -0.16 -5.61
C THR A 69 -7.29 -1.57 -5.04
N MET A 70 -7.64 -2.57 -5.84
CA MET A 70 -7.67 -3.97 -5.41
C MET A 70 -6.28 -4.48 -4.99
N LEU A 71 -5.24 -4.16 -5.76
CA LEU A 71 -3.87 -4.56 -5.46
C LEU A 71 -3.35 -3.91 -4.17
N ILE A 72 -3.66 -2.63 -3.92
CA ILE A 72 -3.29 -1.96 -2.67
C ILE A 72 -4.04 -2.57 -1.47
N LEU A 73 -5.34 -2.83 -1.61
CA LEU A 73 -6.14 -3.47 -0.56
C LEU A 73 -5.62 -4.86 -0.21
N GLU A 74 -5.23 -5.65 -1.22
CA GLU A 74 -4.65 -6.96 -0.97
C GLU A 74 -3.27 -6.87 -0.30
N ALA A 75 -2.41 -5.93 -0.72
CA ALA A 75 -1.12 -5.71 -0.06
C ALA A 75 -1.27 -5.33 1.43
N ILE A 76 -2.27 -4.49 1.76
CA ILE A 76 -2.61 -4.15 3.15
C ILE A 76 -3.09 -5.39 3.92
N ASN A 77 -3.94 -6.20 3.29
CA ASN A 77 -4.49 -7.44 3.86
C ASN A 77 -3.39 -8.46 4.16
N ASP A 78 -2.45 -8.65 3.22
CA ASP A 78 -1.30 -9.54 3.37
C ASP A 78 -0.40 -9.12 4.53
N ILE A 79 -0.07 -7.83 4.63
CA ILE A 79 0.70 -7.30 5.77
C ILE A 79 -0.01 -7.59 7.09
N ARG A 80 -1.32 -7.36 7.16
CA ARG A 80 -2.12 -7.60 8.37
C ARG A 80 -2.17 -9.07 8.77
N LYS A 81 -2.19 -9.98 7.79
CA LYS A 81 -2.13 -11.43 8.01
C LYS A 81 -0.70 -11.93 8.28
N GLY A 82 0.30 -11.09 8.09
CA GLY A 82 1.71 -11.45 8.16
C GLY A 82 2.23 -12.26 6.99
N ASN A 83 1.52 -12.24 5.87
CA ASN A 83 1.92 -12.89 4.63
C ASN A 83 2.92 -12.00 3.87
N LEU A 84 4.20 -12.07 4.24
CA LEU A 84 5.30 -11.32 3.62
C LEU A 84 6.19 -12.23 2.75
N GLU A 85 5.63 -13.32 2.23
CA GLU A 85 6.39 -14.32 1.49
C GLU A 85 6.82 -13.80 0.12
N ASN A 86 8.10 -13.99 -0.20
CA ASN A 86 8.63 -13.70 -1.51
C ASN A 86 8.30 -14.85 -2.48
N LEU A 87 7.19 -14.71 -3.19
CA LEU A 87 6.70 -15.71 -4.16
C LEU A 87 7.64 -15.94 -5.36
N ARG A 88 8.63 -15.06 -5.58
CA ARG A 88 9.58 -15.17 -6.71
C ARG A 88 10.84 -15.95 -6.37
N GLU A 89 11.08 -16.30 -5.11
CA GLU A 89 12.31 -16.93 -4.61
C GLU A 89 13.62 -16.19 -4.96
N ILE A 90 13.54 -14.95 -5.47
CA ILE A 90 14.69 -14.13 -5.86
C ILE A 90 14.89 -13.05 -4.80
N GLY A 91 16.04 -13.07 -4.12
CA GLY A 91 16.34 -12.21 -2.99
C GLY A 91 15.95 -12.82 -1.64
N PRO A 92 15.98 -12.07 -0.53
CA PRO A 92 15.56 -12.56 0.78
C PRO A 92 14.13 -13.09 0.70
N GLN A 93 13.92 -14.35 1.11
CA GLN A 93 12.60 -14.99 0.97
C GLN A 93 11.55 -14.47 1.94
N LYS A 94 11.99 -13.82 3.02
CA LYS A 94 11.17 -13.07 3.95
C LYS A 94 11.82 -11.71 4.15
N LEU A 95 11.02 -10.65 4.13
CA LEU A 95 11.42 -9.39 4.76
C LEU A 95 11.73 -9.70 6.23
N ARG A 96 12.69 -8.98 6.83
CA ARG A 96 12.98 -9.15 8.25
C ARG A 96 11.67 -8.94 9.01
N ASP A 97 11.18 -10.00 9.64
CA ASP A 97 10.08 -9.89 10.58
C ASP A 97 10.57 -9.02 11.73
N SER A 98 10.11 -7.77 11.74
CA SER A 98 10.48 -6.79 12.77
C SER A 98 9.87 -7.12 14.14
N GLY A 99 9.01 -8.14 14.22
CA GLY A 99 8.55 -8.77 15.46
C GLY A 99 7.73 -7.86 16.38
N ILE A 100 6.43 -8.12 16.52
CA ILE A 100 5.72 -8.91 17.55
C ILE A 100 4.26 -8.98 17.08
#